data_AF-A0A9W6QGA0-F1
#
_entry.id   AF-A0A9W6QGA0-F1
#
_cell.length_a   1.000
_cell.length_b   1.000
_cell.length_c   1.000
_cell.angle_alpha   90.00
_cell.angle_beta   90.00
_cell.angle_gamma   90.00
#
_symmetry.space_group_name_H-M   'P 1'
#
loop_
_entity.id
_entity.type
_entity.pdbx_description
1 polymer ?
#
loop_
_entity_poly.entity_id
_entity_poly.type
_entity_poly.pdbx_seq_one_letter_code
_entity_poly.pdbx_strand_id
1 'polypeptide(L)'
;MCLEVRRFVCVNSSCGRRTFVEQIVGLTRRHGRWTEQLRSTPASVGLALAGRAGARLASVFGTYGTVLVDAETRRPVDLLPDRAASSLAAWLAKRPRVEVVCRDRAPFFAEDATVGAPQAVQVADRWHLWHNLSEAAERSAAQHRRCLQALTPETPIEPEAVTILVEETASSPWPTGHRFADRVRNRHATVHALLEAGHSRRSIPRQLGMTYGTVKRLADATHPEELFTGQ
;
A
#
# COMPACT_ATOMS: atom_id res chain seq x y z
N MET A 1 3.60 -25.79 -0.77
CA MET A 1 2.91 -26.74 0.14
C MET A 1 1.64 -27.19 -0.57
N CYS A 2 1.50 -28.47 -0.88
CA CYS A 2 0.33 -29.01 -1.60
C CYS A 2 -0.57 -29.75 -0.59
N LEU A 3 -1.88 -29.57 -0.71
CA LEU A 3 -2.88 -30.27 0.09
C LEU A 3 -3.49 -31.39 -0.78
N GLU A 4 -3.31 -32.64 -0.37
CA GLU A 4 -3.96 -33.79 -1.01
C GLU A 4 -5.35 -34.01 -0.38
N VAL A 5 -6.38 -34.13 -1.22
CA VAL A 5 -7.76 -34.39 -0.79
C VAL A 5 -8.38 -35.49 -1.63
N ARG A 6 -9.23 -36.32 -1.01
CA ARG A 6 -9.87 -37.44 -1.70
C ARG A 6 -10.98 -36.95 -2.63
N ARG A 7 -11.03 -37.53 -3.83
CA ARG A 7 -12.11 -37.31 -4.80
C ARG A 7 -13.03 -38.53 -4.81
N PHE A 8 -14.32 -38.30 -4.62
CA PHE A 8 -15.35 -39.33 -4.61
C PHE A 8 -16.22 -39.22 -5.87
N VAL A 9 -16.76 -40.36 -6.31
CA VAL A 9 -17.68 -40.45 -7.45
C VAL A 9 -19.03 -40.96 -6.94
N CYS A 10 -20.12 -40.29 -7.31
CA CYS A 10 -21.47 -40.77 -7.02
C CYS A 10 -21.79 -41.96 -7.93
N VAL A 11 -22.12 -43.11 -7.34
CA VAL A 11 -22.55 -44.30 -8.11
C VAL A 11 -24.04 -44.23 -8.52
N ASN A 12 -24.81 -43.29 -7.99
CA ASN A 12 -26.21 -43.13 -8.35
C ASN A 12 -26.34 -42.40 -9.70
N SER A 13 -26.86 -43.09 -10.71
CA SER A 13 -27.05 -42.59 -12.08
C SER A 13 -28.03 -41.43 -12.20
N SER A 14 -28.95 -41.27 -11.25
CA SER A 14 -29.92 -40.17 -11.18
C SER A 14 -29.36 -38.90 -10.50
N CYS A 15 -28.18 -38.96 -9.88
CA CYS A 15 -27.58 -37.83 -9.20
C CYS A 15 -26.91 -36.86 -10.19
N GLY A 16 -27.42 -35.63 -10.26
CA GLY A 16 -26.84 -34.56 -11.10
C GLY A 16 -25.43 -34.11 -10.71
N ARG A 17 -24.88 -34.57 -9.58
CA ARG A 17 -23.50 -34.31 -9.14
C ARG A 17 -22.72 -35.61 -9.07
N ARG A 18 -21.89 -35.84 -10.10
CA ARG A 18 -21.13 -37.09 -10.26
C ARG A 18 -19.82 -37.14 -9.49
N THR A 19 -19.24 -36.00 -9.17
CA THR A 19 -17.95 -35.92 -8.47
C THR A 19 -18.05 -35.03 -7.24
N PHE A 20 -17.47 -35.49 -6.14
CA PHE A 20 -17.34 -34.75 -4.89
C PHE A 20 -15.88 -34.75 -4.47
N VAL A 21 -15.48 -33.72 -3.73
CA VAL A 21 -14.13 -33.62 -3.15
C VAL A 21 -14.31 -33.51 -1.64
N GLU A 22 -13.50 -34.25 -0.88
CA GLU A 22 -13.51 -34.22 0.58
C GLU A 22 -13.47 -32.79 1.12
N GLN A 23 -14.35 -32.48 2.07
CA GLN A 23 -14.37 -31.20 2.75
C GLN A 23 -13.78 -31.38 4.15
N ILE A 24 -12.57 -30.89 4.36
CA ILE A 24 -11.89 -30.92 5.66
C ILE A 24 -12.19 -29.58 6.32
N VAL A 25 -12.89 -29.62 7.45
CA VAL A 25 -13.28 -28.45 8.23
C VAL A 25 -12.03 -27.62 8.54
N GLY A 26 -12.07 -26.33 8.21
CA GLY A 26 -10.97 -25.39 8.43
C GLY A 26 -9.85 -25.42 7.39
N LEU A 27 -9.86 -26.34 6.42
CA LEU A 27 -8.83 -26.44 5.37
C LEU A 27 -9.40 -26.31 3.95
N THR A 28 -10.61 -26.82 3.70
CA THR A 28 -11.23 -26.77 2.37
C THR A 28 -12.67 -26.26 2.41
N ARG A 29 -13.05 -25.58 1.32
CA ARG A 29 -14.41 -25.10 1.07
C ARG A 29 -14.82 -25.45 -0.35
N ARG A 30 -16.11 -25.66 -0.56
CA ARG A 30 -16.67 -25.96 -1.88
C ARG A 30 -16.35 -24.82 -2.87
N HIS A 31 -15.73 -25.16 -4.00
CA HIS A 31 -15.17 -24.24 -5.01
C HIS A 31 -14.01 -23.35 -4.51
N GLY A 32 -13.37 -23.69 -3.40
CA GLY A 32 -12.18 -23.00 -2.91
C GLY A 32 -10.99 -23.26 -3.84
N ARG A 33 -10.43 -22.20 -4.43
CA ARG A 33 -9.16 -22.24 -5.17
C ARG A 33 -7.93 -22.04 -4.25
N TRP A 34 -8.17 -21.74 -2.98
CA TRP A 34 -7.16 -21.40 -1.97
C TRP A 34 -7.52 -22.06 -0.64
N THR A 35 -6.52 -22.42 0.16
CA THR A 35 -6.73 -22.90 1.53
C THR A 35 -7.19 -21.75 2.43
N GLU A 36 -7.96 -22.06 3.49
CA GLU A 36 -8.46 -21.03 4.43
C GLU A 36 -7.33 -20.29 5.15
N GLN A 37 -6.21 -20.98 5.42
CA GLN A 37 -4.99 -20.37 5.97
C GLN A 37 -4.36 -19.35 5.01
N LEU A 38 -4.35 -19.65 3.71
CA LEU A 38 -3.82 -18.74 2.68
C LEU A 38 -4.79 -17.59 2.35
N ARG A 39 -6.09 -17.70 2.70
CA ARG A 39 -7.04 -16.57 2.65
C ARG A 39 -6.90 -15.63 3.85
N SER A 40 -6.73 -16.19 5.04
CA SER A 40 -6.64 -15.42 6.28
C SER A 40 -5.31 -14.68 6.41
N THR A 41 -4.22 -15.24 5.90
CA THR A 41 -2.88 -14.63 6.02
C THR A 41 -2.77 -13.28 5.30
N PRO A 42 -3.18 -13.12 4.02
CA PRO A 42 -3.16 -11.82 3.35
C PRO A 42 -4.09 -10.80 3.99
N ALA A 43 -5.23 -11.23 4.54
CA ALA A 43 -6.14 -10.35 5.26
C ALA A 43 -5.53 -9.83 6.57
N SER A 44 -4.88 -10.71 7.34
CA SER A 44 -4.15 -10.34 8.56
C SER A 44 -2.94 -9.44 8.27
N VAL A 45 -2.21 -9.74 7.20
CA VAL A 45 -1.09 -8.91 6.71
C VAL A 45 -1.59 -7.53 6.25
N GLY A 46 -2.71 -7.48 5.51
CA GLY A 46 -3.35 -6.25 5.08
C GLY A 46 -3.81 -5.39 6.27
N LEU A 47 -4.40 -6.00 7.29
CA LEU A 47 -4.84 -5.32 8.50
C LEU A 47 -3.66 -4.82 9.36
N ALA A 48 -2.63 -5.65 9.52
CA ALA A 48 -1.47 -5.34 10.37
C ALA A 48 -0.54 -4.30 9.74
N LEU A 49 -0.32 -4.36 8.43
CA LEU A 49 0.66 -3.51 7.76
C LEU A 49 0.04 -2.29 7.09
N ALA A 50 -1.23 -2.39 6.64
CA ALA A 50 -1.96 -1.42 5.83
C ALA A 50 -1.19 -0.90 4.59
N GLY A 51 -1.94 -0.41 3.60
CA GLY A 51 -1.38 0.30 2.44
C GLY A 51 -0.20 -0.41 1.75
N ARG A 52 0.89 0.34 1.50
CA ARG A 52 2.02 -0.11 0.67
C ARG A 52 2.82 -1.27 1.27
N ALA A 53 2.89 -1.39 2.59
CA ALA A 53 3.62 -2.47 3.25
C ALA A 53 2.88 -3.80 3.10
N GLY A 54 1.55 -3.79 3.32
CA GLY A 54 0.68 -4.94 3.05
C GLY A 54 0.70 -5.36 1.57
N ALA A 55 0.63 -4.39 0.65
CA ALA A 55 0.67 -4.68 -0.80
C ALA A 55 1.99 -5.33 -1.24
N ARG A 56 3.13 -4.90 -0.69
CA ARG A 56 4.45 -5.51 -0.97
C ARG A 56 4.53 -6.94 -0.46
N LEU A 57 4.06 -7.19 0.76
CA LEU A 57 4.07 -8.54 1.33
C LEU A 57 3.09 -9.47 0.60
N ALA A 58 1.92 -8.98 0.21
CA ALA A 58 1.00 -9.72 -0.68
C ALA A 58 1.64 -10.05 -2.04
N SER A 59 2.47 -9.16 -2.58
CA SER A 59 3.20 -9.43 -3.83
C SER A 59 4.24 -10.55 -3.71
N VAL A 60 4.80 -10.78 -2.51
CA VAL A 60 5.72 -11.92 -2.24
C VAL A 60 4.98 -13.25 -2.32
N PHE A 61 3.69 -13.29 -1.97
CA PHE A 61 2.84 -14.48 -2.11
C PHE A 61 2.25 -14.66 -3.52
N GLY A 62 2.57 -13.76 -4.46
CA GLY A 62 2.06 -13.80 -5.83
C GLY A 62 0.52 -13.69 -5.93
N THR A 63 -0.13 -13.22 -4.86
CA THR A 63 -1.59 -13.20 -4.74
C THR A 63 -2.07 -11.77 -4.56
N TYR A 64 -2.76 -11.23 -5.56
CA TYR A 64 -3.48 -9.96 -5.48
C TYR A 64 -4.97 -10.24 -5.33
N GLY A 65 -5.61 -9.63 -4.33
CA GLY A 65 -7.02 -9.81 -4.05
C GLY A 65 -7.62 -8.61 -3.33
N THR A 66 -8.93 -8.47 -3.38
CA THR A 66 -9.67 -7.42 -2.68
C THR A 66 -10.06 -7.91 -1.30
N VAL A 67 -9.51 -7.32 -0.25
CA VAL A 67 -9.90 -7.63 1.14
C VAL A 67 -11.16 -6.82 1.46
N LEU A 68 -12.18 -7.52 1.95
CA LEU A 68 -13.39 -6.90 2.49
C LEU A 68 -13.29 -6.89 4.00
N VAL A 69 -13.47 -5.71 4.59
CA VAL A 69 -13.35 -5.50 6.03
C VAL A 69 -14.66 -4.90 6.51
N ASP A 70 -15.13 -5.40 7.65
CA ASP A 70 -16.28 -4.85 8.34
C ASP A 70 -15.89 -3.47 8.92
N ALA A 71 -16.62 -2.43 8.53
CA ALA A 71 -16.25 -1.06 8.85
C ALA A 71 -16.32 -0.74 10.36
N GLU A 72 -17.19 -1.44 11.10
CA GLU A 72 -17.42 -1.21 12.53
C GLU A 72 -16.41 -1.98 13.38
N THR A 73 -16.30 -3.28 13.15
CA THR A 73 -15.47 -4.20 13.93
C THR A 73 -14.02 -4.22 13.47
N ARG A 74 -13.72 -3.65 12.29
CA ARG A 74 -12.40 -3.68 11.62
C ARG A 74 -11.87 -5.09 11.38
N ARG A 75 -12.75 -6.07 11.30
CA ARG A 75 -12.37 -7.47 11.06
C ARG A 75 -12.50 -7.81 9.58
N PRO A 76 -11.56 -8.60 9.01
CA PRO A 76 -11.74 -9.13 7.68
C PRO A 76 -13.00 -9.98 7.58
N VAL A 77 -13.82 -9.71 6.57
CA VAL A 77 -15.06 -10.45 6.26
C VAL A 77 -14.79 -11.46 5.16
N ASP A 78 -14.04 -11.08 4.13
CA ASP A 78 -13.69 -11.96 3.02
C ASP A 78 -12.45 -11.46 2.27
N LEU A 79 -11.87 -12.33 1.45
CA LEU A 79 -10.84 -11.99 0.48
C LEU A 79 -11.31 -12.45 -0.89
N LEU A 80 -11.56 -11.50 -1.78
CA LEU A 80 -11.88 -11.77 -3.17
C LEU A 80 -10.60 -12.16 -3.93
N PRO A 81 -10.66 -13.14 -4.84
CA PRO A 81 -9.48 -13.75 -5.46
C PRO A 81 -8.78 -12.84 -6.49
N ASP A 82 -9.32 -11.66 -6.75
CA ASP A 82 -8.83 -10.72 -7.75
C ASP A 82 -9.21 -9.27 -7.37
N ARG A 83 -8.77 -8.34 -8.22
CA ARG A 83 -9.22 -6.95 -8.26
C ARG A 83 -10.36 -6.73 -9.28
N ALA A 84 -10.94 -7.81 -9.78
CA ALA A 84 -11.91 -7.72 -10.86
C ALA A 84 -13.21 -7.15 -10.31
N ALA A 85 -13.67 -6.12 -10.97
CA ALA A 85 -14.88 -5.39 -10.69
C ALA A 85 -16.09 -6.33 -10.42
N SER A 86 -16.32 -7.26 -11.34
CA SER A 86 -17.40 -8.23 -11.29
C SER A 86 -17.42 -9.13 -10.05
N SER A 87 -16.26 -9.40 -9.44
CA SER A 87 -16.16 -10.21 -8.22
C SER A 87 -16.78 -9.51 -7.01
N LEU A 88 -16.64 -8.18 -6.91
CA LEU A 88 -17.22 -7.40 -5.83
C LEU A 88 -18.74 -7.32 -5.97
N ALA A 89 -19.24 -7.00 -7.17
CA ALA A 89 -20.67 -6.92 -7.44
C ALA A 89 -21.38 -8.24 -7.09
N ALA A 90 -20.82 -9.38 -7.52
CA ALA A 90 -21.37 -10.70 -7.24
C ALA A 90 -21.32 -11.07 -5.75
N TRP A 91 -20.36 -10.52 -4.99
CA TRP A 91 -20.27 -10.73 -3.56
C TRP A 91 -21.30 -9.90 -2.78
N LEU A 92 -21.48 -8.65 -3.19
CA LEU A 92 -22.45 -7.70 -2.61
C LEU A 92 -23.90 -8.14 -2.89
N ALA A 93 -24.21 -8.62 -4.10
CA ALA A 93 -25.55 -9.06 -4.47
C ALA A 93 -26.08 -10.21 -3.58
N LYS A 94 -25.19 -10.99 -2.97
CA LYS A 94 -25.55 -12.07 -2.03
C LYS A 94 -25.83 -11.56 -0.61
N ARG A 95 -25.69 -10.25 -0.37
CA ARG A 95 -25.75 -9.61 0.95
C ARG A 95 -26.55 -8.31 0.89
N PRO A 96 -27.88 -8.39 0.72
CA PRO A 96 -28.73 -7.21 0.58
C PRO A 96 -28.80 -6.34 1.85
N ARG A 97 -28.33 -6.85 3.00
CA ARG A 97 -28.24 -6.11 4.27
C ARG A 97 -27.06 -5.15 4.35
N VAL A 98 -26.18 -5.11 3.36
CA VAL A 98 -25.10 -4.10 3.32
C VAL A 98 -25.73 -2.75 3.01
N GLU A 99 -25.67 -1.83 3.97
CA GLU A 99 -26.23 -0.48 3.87
C GLU A 99 -25.17 0.58 3.56
N VAL A 100 -23.90 0.32 3.89
CA VAL A 100 -22.79 1.24 3.65
C VAL A 100 -21.62 0.50 3.02
N VAL A 101 -21.09 1.06 1.92
CA VAL A 101 -19.87 0.58 1.27
C VAL A 101 -18.81 1.66 1.39
N CYS A 102 -17.85 1.43 2.30
CA CYS A 102 -16.64 2.23 2.42
C CYS A 102 -15.59 1.72 1.42
N ARG A 103 -15.20 2.53 0.45
CA ARG A 103 -14.32 2.09 -0.65
C ARG A 103 -13.27 3.13 -1.04
N ASP A 104 -12.21 2.67 -1.70
CA ASP A 104 -11.19 3.56 -2.26
C ASP A 104 -11.77 4.40 -3.43
N ARG A 105 -11.03 5.41 -3.91
CA ARG A 105 -11.57 6.30 -4.96
C ARG A 105 -11.50 5.72 -6.38
N ALA A 106 -11.18 4.44 -6.55
CA ALA A 106 -11.06 3.85 -7.87
C ALA A 106 -12.45 3.68 -8.54
N PRO A 107 -12.60 4.07 -9.82
CA PRO A 107 -13.90 4.08 -10.49
C PRO A 107 -14.59 2.72 -10.54
N PHE A 108 -13.81 1.65 -10.77
CA PHE A 108 -14.35 0.30 -10.92
C PHE A 108 -15.11 -0.16 -9.68
N PHE A 109 -14.57 0.08 -8.47
CA PHE A 109 -15.29 -0.29 -7.24
C PHE A 109 -16.60 0.50 -7.02
N ALA A 110 -16.69 1.73 -7.54
CA ALA A 110 -17.92 2.51 -7.43
C ALA A 110 -19.03 1.97 -8.33
N GLU A 111 -18.68 1.58 -9.56
CA GLU A 111 -19.61 0.95 -10.50
C GLU A 111 -20.16 -0.36 -9.93
N ASP A 112 -19.30 -1.22 -9.39
CA ASP A 112 -19.73 -2.52 -8.85
C ASP A 112 -20.50 -2.44 -7.56
N ALA A 113 -20.16 -1.48 -6.69
CA ALA A 113 -20.95 -1.22 -5.51
C ALA A 113 -22.37 -0.79 -5.91
N THR A 114 -22.50 0.02 -6.96
CA THR A 114 -23.80 0.41 -7.52
C THR A 114 -24.56 -0.80 -8.07
N VAL A 115 -23.88 -1.70 -8.79
CA VAL A 115 -24.51 -2.90 -9.37
C VAL A 115 -24.88 -3.94 -8.30
N GLY A 116 -23.97 -4.23 -7.37
CA GLY A 116 -24.10 -5.31 -6.40
C GLY A 116 -24.85 -4.94 -5.12
N ALA A 117 -24.88 -3.66 -4.77
CA ALA A 117 -25.60 -3.13 -3.61
C ALA A 117 -26.15 -1.72 -3.92
N PRO A 118 -27.13 -1.59 -4.86
CA PRO A 118 -27.71 -0.30 -5.22
C PRO A 118 -28.38 0.42 -4.04
N GLN A 119 -28.80 -0.33 -3.02
CA GLN A 119 -29.35 0.21 -1.78
C GLN A 119 -28.30 0.82 -0.85
N ALA A 120 -27.02 0.49 -1.04
CA ALA A 120 -25.96 0.89 -0.12
C ALA A 120 -25.43 2.28 -0.43
N VAL A 121 -25.27 3.09 0.63
CA VAL A 121 -24.60 4.38 0.54
C VAL A 121 -23.10 4.16 0.36
N GLN A 122 -22.54 4.73 -0.70
CA GLN A 122 -21.10 4.67 -0.93
C GLN A 122 -20.39 5.83 -0.24
N VAL A 123 -19.38 5.51 0.56
CA VAL A 123 -18.57 6.49 1.30
C VAL A 123 -17.10 6.32 0.90
N ALA A 124 -16.41 7.44 0.74
CA ALA A 124 -14.97 7.42 0.50
C ALA A 124 -14.24 6.92 1.75
N ASP A 125 -13.28 6.02 1.55
CA ASP A 125 -12.49 5.51 2.65
C ASP A 125 -11.72 6.61 3.40
N ARG A 126 -11.72 6.48 4.72
CA ARG A 126 -11.18 7.46 5.66
C ARG A 126 -9.69 7.73 5.42
N TRP A 127 -8.91 6.71 5.06
CA TRP A 127 -7.48 6.91 4.78
C TRP A 127 -7.28 7.85 3.60
N HIS A 128 -8.08 7.69 2.53
CA HIS A 128 -7.98 8.55 1.35
C HIS A 128 -8.41 9.99 1.67
N LEU A 129 -9.41 10.20 2.51
CA LEU A 129 -9.81 11.55 2.94
C LEU A 129 -8.68 12.25 3.69
N TRP A 130 -8.08 11.58 4.69
CA TRP A 130 -6.96 12.16 5.45
C TRP A 130 -5.72 12.37 4.60
N HIS A 131 -5.36 11.40 3.77
CA HIS A 131 -4.19 11.53 2.90
C HIS A 131 -4.33 12.71 1.94
N ASN A 132 -5.49 12.84 1.28
CA ASN A 132 -5.76 13.95 0.38
C ASN A 132 -5.78 15.30 1.12
N LEU A 133 -6.31 15.36 2.34
CA LEU A 133 -6.31 16.56 3.16
C LEU A 133 -4.88 16.97 3.53
N SER A 134 -4.05 16.02 3.99
CA SER A 134 -2.64 16.29 4.30
C SER A 134 -1.88 16.79 3.08
N GLU A 135 -2.02 16.13 1.92
CA GLU A 135 -1.36 16.58 0.69
C GLU A 135 -1.85 17.96 0.22
N ALA A 136 -3.14 18.27 0.43
CA ALA A 136 -3.67 19.59 0.11
C ALA A 136 -3.13 20.67 1.06
N ALA A 137 -3.05 20.37 2.36
CA ALA A 137 -2.49 21.27 3.36
C ALA A 137 -1.00 21.54 3.10
N GLU A 138 -0.21 20.50 2.81
CA GLU A 138 1.21 20.63 2.45
C GLU A 138 1.40 21.51 1.22
N ARG A 139 0.64 21.26 0.14
CA ARG A 139 0.69 22.09 -1.07
C ARG A 139 0.31 23.53 -0.82
N SER A 140 -0.73 23.77 -0.03
CA SER A 140 -1.17 25.12 0.33
C SER A 140 -0.08 25.85 1.14
N ALA A 141 0.49 25.20 2.16
CA ALA A 141 1.58 25.78 2.95
C ALA A 141 2.83 26.07 2.10
N ALA A 142 3.19 25.17 1.18
CA ALA A 142 4.29 25.37 0.24
C ALA A 142 4.04 26.58 -0.67
N GLN A 143 2.83 26.69 -1.23
CA GLN A 143 2.44 27.80 -2.10
C GLN A 143 2.41 29.15 -1.37
N HIS A 144 2.01 29.16 -0.09
CA HIS A 144 1.93 30.36 0.74
C HIS A 144 3.14 30.58 1.65
N ARG A 145 4.25 29.89 1.41
CA ARG A 145 5.46 29.94 2.27
C ARG A 145 5.93 31.38 2.55
N ARG A 146 5.90 32.27 1.54
CA ARG A 146 6.30 33.68 1.70
C ARG A 146 5.36 34.46 2.63
N CYS A 147 4.06 34.21 2.56
CA CYS A 147 3.07 34.84 3.45
C CYS A 147 3.23 34.35 4.89
N LEU A 148 3.54 33.06 5.06
CA LEU A 148 3.76 32.45 6.37
C LEU A 148 5.09 32.90 7.01
N GLN A 149 6.14 33.11 6.22
CA GLN A 149 7.42 33.65 6.70
C GLN A 149 7.28 35.03 7.35
N ALA A 150 6.43 35.90 6.80
CA ALA A 150 6.15 37.23 7.35
C ALA A 150 5.42 37.21 8.72
N LEU A 151 4.84 36.08 9.12
CA LEU A 151 4.14 35.91 10.40
C LEU A 151 5.03 35.29 11.49
N THR A 152 6.22 34.83 11.13
CA THR A 152 7.25 34.41 12.07
C THR A 152 8.06 35.66 12.44
N PRO A 153 7.98 36.19 13.67
CA PRO A 153 8.90 37.23 14.10
C PRO A 153 10.33 36.67 14.01
N GLU A 154 11.24 37.45 13.42
CA GLU A 154 12.67 37.15 13.52
C GLU A 154 13.02 37.14 15.01
N THR A 155 13.35 35.97 15.56
CA THR A 155 13.96 35.90 16.88
C THR A 155 15.29 36.64 16.78
N PRO A 156 15.52 37.73 17.52
CA PRO A 156 16.81 38.41 17.51
C PRO A 156 17.87 37.41 17.96
N ILE A 157 18.84 37.14 17.10
CA ILE A 157 20.04 36.41 17.48
C ILE A 157 20.85 37.40 18.31
N GLU A 158 20.81 37.30 19.64
CA GLU A 158 21.77 38.02 20.48
C GLU A 158 23.18 37.47 20.17
N PRO A 159 24.16 38.35 19.90
CA PRO A 159 25.49 37.92 19.52
C PRO A 159 26.28 37.52 20.78
N GLU A 160 26.12 36.28 21.25
CA GLU A 160 27.12 35.68 22.13
C GLU A 160 28.34 35.30 21.30
N ALA A 161 29.47 35.92 21.62
CA ALA A 161 30.76 35.69 21.00
C ALA A 161 31.23 34.25 21.26
N VAL A 162 30.89 33.33 20.36
CA VAL A 162 31.49 32.00 20.30
C VAL A 162 32.59 32.04 19.25
N THR A 163 33.82 32.00 19.75
CA THR A 163 35.06 31.79 19.02
C THR A 163 34.91 30.70 17.96
N ILE A 164 35.16 31.10 16.71
CA ILE A 164 35.15 30.28 15.52
C ILE A 164 36.29 29.25 15.62
N LEU A 165 35.96 28.03 16.00
CA LEU A 165 36.64 26.85 15.48
C LEU A 165 35.83 26.39 14.29
N VAL A 166 36.42 26.53 13.09
CA VAL A 166 35.82 26.12 11.83
C VAL A 166 35.72 24.60 11.82
N GLU A 167 34.57 24.08 12.25
CA GLU A 167 34.13 22.74 11.88
C GLU A 167 33.03 22.91 10.82
N GLU A 168 33.44 22.79 9.56
CA GLU A 168 32.56 22.62 8.41
C GLU A 168 31.74 21.34 8.57
N THR A 169 30.69 21.41 9.38
CA THR A 169 29.54 20.52 9.24
C THR A 169 28.42 21.37 8.72
N ALA A 170 28.24 21.32 7.39
CA ALA A 170 27.05 21.82 6.74
C ALA A 170 25.83 21.12 7.39
N SER A 171 25.23 21.77 8.38
CA SER A 171 24.02 21.30 9.03
C SER A 171 22.91 21.36 7.99
N SER A 172 22.72 20.23 7.30
CA SER A 172 21.64 20.04 6.34
C SER A 172 20.32 20.47 7.00
N PRO A 173 19.43 21.20 6.30
CA PRO A 173 18.11 21.60 6.81
C PRO A 173 17.21 20.43 7.27
N TRP A 174 17.68 19.20 7.09
CA TRP A 174 17.00 17.96 7.43
C TRP A 174 17.85 17.15 8.42
N PRO A 175 17.63 17.30 9.74
CA PRO A 175 18.33 16.50 10.73
C PRO A 175 18.01 15.01 10.57
N THR A 176 18.96 14.17 11.00
CA THR A 176 18.79 12.72 11.10
C THR A 176 17.57 12.41 11.97
N GLY A 177 16.70 11.48 11.54
CA GLY A 177 15.42 11.17 12.19
C GLY A 177 14.19 11.64 11.41
N HIS A 178 14.35 12.48 10.39
CA HIS A 178 13.27 12.82 9.47
C HIS A 178 13.04 11.68 8.46
N ARG A 179 11.94 10.93 8.60
CA ARG A 179 11.63 9.70 7.83
C ARG A 179 11.80 9.81 6.31
N PHE A 180 11.58 11.00 5.75
CA PHE A 180 11.81 11.26 4.32
C PHE A 180 13.31 11.36 3.98
N ALA A 181 14.07 12.16 4.75
CA ALA A 181 15.49 12.40 4.52
C ALA A 181 16.29 11.09 4.68
N ASP A 182 16.01 10.33 5.74
CA ASP A 182 16.68 9.06 5.99
C ASP A 182 16.38 8.03 4.89
N ARG A 183 15.15 8.04 4.36
CA ARG A 183 14.77 7.17 3.24
C ARG A 183 15.50 7.55 1.95
N VAL A 184 15.66 8.84 1.67
CA VAL A 184 16.37 9.32 0.48
C VAL A 184 17.86 9.02 0.60
N ARG A 185 18.49 9.31 1.74
CA ARG A 185 19.88 8.95 2.04
C ARG A 185 20.15 7.47 1.85
N ASN A 186 19.32 6.60 2.45
CA ASN A 186 19.48 5.15 2.34
C ASN A 186 19.34 4.66 0.88
N ARG A 187 18.36 5.19 0.13
CA ARG A 187 18.17 4.82 -1.28
C ARG A 187 19.29 5.32 -2.18
N HIS A 188 19.82 6.51 -1.92
CA HIS A 188 20.98 7.07 -2.63
C HIS A 188 22.22 6.20 -2.38
N ALA A 189 22.54 5.92 -1.12
CA ALA A 189 23.66 5.04 -0.75
C ALA A 189 23.54 3.65 -1.40
N THR A 190 22.35 3.05 -1.39
CA THR A 190 22.12 1.74 -2.02
C THR A 190 22.35 1.77 -3.53
N VAL A 191 21.92 2.83 -4.22
CA VAL A 191 22.13 2.97 -5.67
C VAL A 191 23.61 3.17 -5.99
N HIS A 192 24.32 4.02 -5.25
CA HIS A 192 25.75 4.25 -5.45
C HIS A 192 26.59 3.01 -5.16
N ALA A 193 26.29 2.25 -4.09
CA ALA A 193 26.96 0.98 -3.82
C ALA A 193 26.81 -0.04 -4.96
N LEU A 194 25.64 -0.10 -5.61
CA LEU A 194 25.45 -0.98 -6.76
C LEU A 194 26.19 -0.50 -8.01
N LEU A 195 26.33 0.81 -8.20
CA LEU A 195 27.13 1.38 -9.28
C LEU A 195 28.63 1.12 -9.07
N GLU A 196 29.12 1.27 -7.84
CA GLU A 196 30.49 0.93 -7.44
C GLU A 196 30.78 -0.57 -7.61
N ALA A 197 29.80 -1.42 -7.33
CA ALA A 197 29.86 -2.86 -7.61
C ALA A 197 29.77 -3.21 -9.11
N GLY A 198 29.71 -2.22 -10.01
CA GLY A 198 29.75 -2.40 -11.47
C GLY A 198 28.39 -2.69 -12.11
N HIS A 199 27.28 -2.58 -11.38
CA HIS A 199 25.96 -2.76 -11.98
C HIS A 199 25.58 -1.56 -12.86
N SER A 200 25.03 -1.84 -14.03
CA SER A 200 24.53 -0.78 -14.91
C SER A 200 23.30 -0.08 -14.30
N ARG A 201 23.16 1.23 -14.57
CA ARG A 201 21.94 2.00 -14.23
C ARG A 201 20.64 1.35 -14.74
N ARG A 202 20.71 0.51 -15.78
CA ARG A 202 19.57 -0.22 -16.36
C ARG A 202 19.22 -1.52 -15.63
N SER A 203 20.13 -2.11 -14.86
CA SER A 203 19.88 -3.36 -14.10
C SER A 203 19.36 -3.11 -12.68
N ILE A 204 19.76 -2.00 -12.07
CA ILE A 204 19.36 -1.59 -10.71
C ILE A 204 17.82 -1.49 -10.49
N PRO A 205 16.99 -1.00 -11.45
CA PRO A 205 15.54 -0.94 -11.27
C PRO A 205 14.88 -2.27 -10.90
N ARG A 206 15.33 -3.37 -11.51
CA ARG A 206 14.79 -4.72 -11.27
C ARG A 206 15.19 -5.27 -9.91
N GLN A 207 16.38 -4.93 -9.43
CA GLN A 207 16.90 -5.39 -8.14
C GLN A 207 16.24 -4.65 -6.97
N LEU A 208 15.98 -3.34 -7.12
CA LEU A 208 15.45 -2.50 -6.05
C LEU A 208 13.94 -2.23 -6.13
N GLY A 209 13.25 -2.75 -7.15
CA GLY A 209 11.83 -2.48 -7.38
C GLY A 209 11.52 -0.99 -7.56
N MET A 210 12.42 -0.24 -8.21
CA MET A 210 12.29 1.19 -8.46
C MET A 210 12.06 1.47 -9.94
N THR A 211 11.45 2.62 -10.27
CA THR A 211 11.38 3.06 -11.66
C THR A 211 12.76 3.51 -12.15
N TYR A 212 13.02 3.38 -13.46
CA TYR A 212 14.27 3.85 -14.05
C TYR A 212 14.51 5.34 -13.81
N GLY A 213 13.47 6.18 -13.88
CA GLY A 213 13.58 7.62 -13.60
C GLY A 213 14.02 7.92 -12.15
N THR A 214 13.57 7.12 -11.18
CA THR A 214 14.02 7.23 -9.78
C THR A 214 15.49 6.84 -9.63
N VAL A 215 15.90 5.73 -10.24
CA VAL A 215 17.30 5.27 -10.21
C VAL A 215 18.22 6.28 -10.88
N LYS A 216 17.82 6.81 -12.05
CA LYS A 216 18.57 7.85 -12.76
C LYS A 216 18.79 9.07 -11.86
N ARG A 217 17.72 9.58 -11.22
CA ARG A 217 17.80 10.75 -10.34
C ARG A 217 18.72 10.52 -9.13
N LEU A 218 18.65 9.34 -8.51
CA LEU A 218 19.52 8.96 -7.39
C LEU A 218 20.98 8.81 -7.82
N ALA A 219 21.23 8.27 -9.01
CA ALA A 219 22.56 8.06 -9.56
C ALA A 219 23.22 9.33 -10.09
N ASP A 220 22.43 10.33 -10.50
CA ASP A 220 22.92 11.61 -11.02
C ASP A 220 23.22 12.62 -9.89
N ALA A 221 22.61 12.47 -8.71
CA ALA A 221 22.90 13.30 -7.54
C ALA A 221 24.20 12.87 -6.85
N THR A 222 25.11 13.81 -6.65
CA THR A 222 26.38 13.57 -5.97
C THR A 222 26.13 13.37 -4.47
N HIS A 223 25.31 14.24 -3.88
CA HIS A 223 24.87 14.14 -2.49
C HIS A 223 23.35 13.89 -2.39
N PRO A 224 22.87 13.06 -1.44
CA PRO A 224 21.43 12.84 -1.25
C PRO A 224 20.67 14.12 -0.90
N GLU A 225 21.35 15.13 -0.35
CA GLU A 225 20.80 16.44 0.00
C GLU A 225 20.31 17.23 -1.22
N GLU A 226 20.92 17.02 -2.40
CA GLU A 226 20.47 17.63 -3.66
C GLU A 226 19.08 17.15 -4.08
N LEU A 227 18.65 15.99 -3.58
CA LEU A 227 17.34 15.42 -3.83
C LEU A 227 16.28 15.92 -2.85
N PHE A 228 16.66 16.76 -1.88
CA PHE A 228 15.72 17.42 -0.95
C PHE A 228 15.11 18.68 -1.57
N THR A 229 14.77 18.62 -2.86
CA THR A 229 14.12 19.69 -3.59
C THR A 229 12.61 19.55 -3.48
N GLY A 230 11.96 20.62 -3.02
CA GLY A 230 10.52 20.88 -3.17
C GLY A 230 9.58 19.78 -2.68
N GLN A 231 8.94 20.00 -1.53
CA GLN A 231 7.55 19.58 -1.39
C GLN A 231 6.71 20.34 -2.42
#